data_AF-A0A2H1FDK9-F1
#
_entry.id   AF-A0A2H1FDK9-F1
#
_cell.length_a   1.000
_cell.length_b   1.000
_cell.length_c   1.000
_cell.angle_alpha   90.00
_cell.angle_beta   90.00
_cell.angle_gamma   90.00
#
_symmetry.space_group_name_H-M   'P 1'
#
loop_
_entity.id
_entity.type
_entity.pdbx_description
1 polymer ?
#
loop_
_entity_poly.entity_id
_entity_poly.type
_entity_poly.pdbx_seq_one_letter_code
_entity_poly.pdbx_strand_id
1 'polypeptide(L)'
;MNSTIRSRKTRRGVIGIESAIVMIAFVIVAAALAFVVLNMGFSTTQKAKTAISSSVTEASSALEIAGKVTGIGYVSGGVLNATVIPLKVAGGGDAVSLDPTLADIKYYSNTIRYDNIYKSACVLSSTSYTTVSAAVAAAVTAGCTDHNAVNGTASVAPTTTQAIVYWDVNKNNNAILDQGEHANLVIQYKSADRPSQLDNIKAEVVLPTGSALTVERQVPAITTTVVDLG
;
A
#
# COMPACT_ATOMS: atom_id res chain seq x y z
N MET A 1 -14.58 2.61 106.22
CA MET A 1 -13.86 3.19 105.06
C MET A 1 -14.63 2.83 103.80
N ASN A 2 -15.07 3.85 103.07
CA ASN A 2 -15.85 3.79 101.84
C ASN A 2 -15.04 3.24 100.67
N SER A 3 -15.70 2.52 99.76
CA SER A 3 -15.41 2.65 98.33
C SER A 3 -16.62 2.21 97.50
N THR A 4 -17.47 3.17 97.14
CA THR A 4 -18.55 3.00 96.17
C THR A 4 -18.01 3.24 94.77
N ILE A 5 -17.82 2.16 93.99
CA ILE A 5 -17.38 2.25 92.60
C ILE A 5 -18.57 2.70 91.73
N ARG A 6 -18.56 3.96 91.31
CA ARG A 6 -19.61 4.59 90.50
C ARG A 6 -19.39 4.27 89.01
N SER A 7 -20.15 3.30 88.48
CA SER A 7 -20.19 3.01 87.04
C SER A 7 -20.84 4.16 86.26
N ARG A 8 -20.04 4.94 85.51
CA ARG A 8 -20.55 5.91 84.52
C ARG A 8 -21.09 5.14 83.30
N LYS A 9 -22.42 5.08 83.15
CA LYS A 9 -23.05 4.69 81.88
C LYS A 9 -22.74 5.76 80.82
N THR A 10 -21.81 5.47 79.91
CA THR A 10 -21.61 6.26 78.69
C THR A 10 -22.81 6.04 77.76
N ARG A 11 -23.62 7.08 77.52
CA ARG A 11 -24.63 7.02 76.45
C ARG A 11 -23.88 7.05 75.11
N ARG A 12 -23.95 5.94 74.36
CA ARG A 12 -23.56 5.94 72.94
C ARG A 12 -24.70 6.58 72.15
N GLY A 13 -24.54 7.84 71.77
CA GLY A 13 -25.40 8.46 70.77
C GLY A 13 -25.12 7.81 69.41
N VAL A 14 -26.15 7.38 68.71
CA VAL A 14 -26.01 6.91 67.33
C VAL A 14 -25.81 8.14 66.46
N ILE A 15 -24.58 8.39 66.04
CA ILE A 15 -24.19 9.45 65.11
C ILE A 15 -24.48 9.01 63.67
N GLY A 16 -25.78 8.90 63.34
CA GLY A 16 -26.24 8.45 62.03
C GLY A 16 -26.02 9.48 60.93
N ILE A 17 -26.12 10.77 61.25
CA ILE A 17 -25.96 11.85 60.26
C ILE A 17 -24.51 11.98 59.76
N GLU A 18 -23.53 11.74 60.63
CA GLU A 18 -22.10 11.80 60.29
C GLU A 18 -21.74 10.63 59.36
N SER A 19 -22.26 9.44 59.64
CA SER A 19 -22.12 8.26 58.79
C SER A 19 -22.79 8.46 57.42
N ALA A 20 -23.96 9.11 57.38
CA ALA A 20 -24.68 9.39 56.14
C ALA A 20 -23.92 10.37 55.23
N ILE A 21 -23.32 11.43 55.80
CA ILE A 21 -22.52 12.39 55.03
C ILE A 21 -21.29 11.70 54.41
N VAL A 22 -20.59 10.85 55.17
CA VAL A 22 -19.45 10.06 54.66
C VAL A 22 -19.89 9.10 53.55
N MET A 23 -21.05 8.45 53.70
CA MET A 23 -21.59 7.56 52.67
C MET A 23 -21.87 8.31 51.35
N ILE A 24 -22.49 9.49 51.42
CA ILE A 24 -22.76 10.32 50.23
C ILE A 24 -21.45 10.72 49.55
N ALA A 25 -20.46 11.19 50.32
CA ALA A 25 -19.15 11.55 49.78
C ALA A 25 -18.46 10.36 49.09
N PHE A 26 -18.49 9.18 49.70
CA PHE A 26 -17.91 7.97 49.13
C PHE A 26 -18.60 7.56 47.82
N VAL A 27 -19.93 7.63 47.77
CA VAL A 27 -20.70 7.32 46.56
C VAL A 27 -20.39 8.31 45.43
N ILE A 28 -20.25 9.61 45.74
CA ILE A 28 -19.89 10.62 44.73
C ILE A 28 -18.49 10.35 44.17
N VAL A 29 -17.50 10.08 45.03
CA VAL A 29 -16.13 9.75 44.60
C VAL A 29 -16.12 8.47 43.76
N ALA A 30 -16.84 7.43 44.19
CA ALA A 30 -16.96 6.19 43.44
C ALA A 30 -17.61 6.40 42.06
N ALA A 31 -18.68 7.20 41.98
CA ALA A 31 -19.35 7.53 40.72
C ALA A 31 -18.45 8.33 39.77
N ALA A 32 -17.69 9.30 40.29
CA ALA A 32 -16.73 10.08 39.50
C ALA A 32 -15.60 9.19 38.95
N LEU A 33 -15.04 8.31 39.78
CA LEU A 33 -14.02 7.34 39.35
C LEU A 33 -14.58 6.37 38.30
N ALA A 34 -15.80 5.86 38.50
CA ALA A 34 -16.44 4.96 37.54
C ALA A 34 -16.65 5.64 36.17
N PHE A 35 -17.10 6.89 36.14
CA PHE A 35 -17.25 7.66 34.91
C PHE A 35 -15.92 7.84 34.16
N VAL A 36 -14.86 8.18 34.88
CA VAL A 36 -13.51 8.32 34.29
C VAL A 36 -13.03 6.99 33.72
N VAL A 37 -13.16 5.90 34.49
CA VAL A 37 -12.74 4.55 34.05
C VAL A 37 -13.54 4.10 32.83
N LEU A 38 -14.85 4.35 32.77
CA LEU A 38 -15.67 4.00 31.61
C LEU A 38 -15.28 4.80 30.37
N ASN A 39 -15.05 6.10 30.49
CA ASN A 39 -14.65 6.93 29.36
C ASN A 39 -13.27 6.54 28.81
N MET A 40 -12.31 6.27 29.71
CA MET A 40 -11.01 5.73 29.33
C MET A 40 -11.15 4.32 28.73
N GLY A 41 -12.03 3.49 29.28
CA GLY A 41 -12.36 2.16 28.79
C GLY A 41 -12.95 2.17 27.37
N PHE A 42 -13.85 3.12 27.08
CA PHE A 42 -14.40 3.29 25.73
C PHE A 42 -13.37 3.81 24.74
N SER A 43 -12.55 4.78 25.13
CA SER A 43 -11.47 5.30 24.27
C SER A 43 -10.46 4.21 23.92
N THR A 44 -10.02 3.42 24.92
CA THR A 44 -9.11 2.30 24.71
C THR A 44 -9.71 1.21 23.83
N THR A 45 -10.99 0.86 24.04
CA THR A 45 -11.70 -0.12 23.21
C THR A 45 -11.87 0.36 21.76
N GLN A 46 -12.18 1.64 21.54
CA GLN A 46 -12.26 2.21 20.19
C GLN A 46 -10.90 2.20 19.49
N LYS A 47 -9.83 2.60 20.18
CA LYS A 47 -8.47 2.55 19.63
C LYS A 47 -8.04 1.12 19.30
N ALA A 48 -8.36 0.15 20.16
CA ALA A 48 -8.11 -1.27 19.90
C ALA A 48 -8.89 -1.76 18.68
N LYS A 49 -10.17 -1.40 18.55
CA LYS A 49 -10.98 -1.74 17.37
C LYS A 49 -10.38 -1.17 16.08
N THR A 50 -9.98 0.11 16.06
CA THR A 50 -9.35 0.73 14.90
C THR A 50 -8.02 0.06 14.56
N ALA A 51 -7.17 -0.22 15.55
CA ALA A 51 -5.89 -0.89 15.34
C ALA A 51 -6.05 -2.31 14.80
N ILE A 52 -7.03 -3.07 15.30
CA ILE A 52 -7.35 -4.41 14.78
C ILE A 52 -7.82 -4.31 13.33
N SER A 53 -8.75 -3.39 13.04
CA SER A 53 -9.25 -3.19 11.67
C SER A 53 -8.12 -2.83 10.72
N SER A 54 -7.30 -1.82 11.06
CA SER A 54 -6.18 -1.40 10.20
C SER A 54 -5.12 -2.49 10.04
N SER A 55 -4.91 -3.33 11.06
CA SER A 55 -3.98 -4.46 10.95
C SER A 55 -4.49 -5.52 9.99
N VAL A 56 -5.80 -5.79 9.99
CA VAL A 56 -6.41 -6.73 9.05
C VAL A 56 -6.33 -6.17 7.64
N THR A 57 -6.70 -4.91 7.44
CA THR A 57 -6.63 -4.27 6.11
C THR A 57 -5.20 -4.23 5.58
N GLU A 58 -4.21 -3.95 6.44
CA GLU A 58 -2.80 -3.94 6.04
C GLU A 58 -2.28 -5.34 5.69
N ALA A 59 -2.70 -6.37 6.43
CA ALA A 59 -2.28 -7.74 6.16
C ALA A 59 -2.98 -8.37 4.94
N SER A 60 -4.21 -7.95 4.62
CA SER A 60 -4.98 -8.44 3.47
C SER A 60 -4.68 -7.67 2.19
N SER A 61 -4.27 -6.40 2.29
CA SER A 61 -3.90 -5.58 1.16
C SER A 61 -2.53 -5.99 0.65
N ALA A 62 -2.49 -6.68 -0.48
CA ALA A 62 -1.26 -6.97 -1.18
C ALA A 62 -1.52 -6.90 -2.68
N LEU A 63 -0.51 -6.54 -3.46
CA LEU A 63 -0.56 -6.70 -4.90
C LEU A 63 -0.11 -8.09 -5.29
N GLU A 64 -0.78 -8.64 -6.30
CA GLU A 64 -0.43 -9.89 -6.94
C GLU A 64 -0.20 -9.66 -8.43
N ILE A 65 0.61 -10.53 -9.04
CA ILE A 65 0.81 -10.53 -10.48
C ILE A 65 -0.40 -11.21 -11.13
N ALA A 66 -1.09 -10.50 -12.02
CA ALA A 66 -2.28 -10.97 -12.72
C ALA A 66 -1.92 -11.64 -14.07
N GLY A 67 -1.22 -12.76 -14.03
CA GLY A 67 -0.85 -13.53 -15.22
C GLY A 67 0.66 -13.53 -15.48
N LYS A 68 1.05 -13.50 -16.75
CA LYS A 68 2.45 -13.62 -17.17
C LYS A 68 3.12 -12.27 -17.22
N VAL A 69 4.37 -12.22 -16.77
CA VAL A 69 5.23 -11.05 -17.01
C VAL A 69 5.74 -11.15 -18.45
N THR A 70 5.52 -10.10 -19.24
CA THR A 70 5.96 -10.07 -20.64
C THR A 70 6.97 -8.96 -20.86
N GLY A 71 7.88 -9.17 -21.79
CA GLY A 71 8.85 -8.19 -22.22
C GLY A 71 8.59 -7.80 -23.67
N ILE A 72 8.90 -6.55 -24.01
CA ILE A 72 8.87 -6.06 -25.38
C ILE A 72 10.31 -6.02 -25.89
N GLY A 73 10.65 -7.00 -26.71
CA GLY A 73 11.99 -7.26 -27.22
C GLY A 73 12.30 -6.53 -28.52
N TYR A 74 13.53 -6.02 -28.61
CA TYR A 74 14.10 -5.55 -29.86
C TYR A 74 14.98 -6.64 -30.48
N VAL A 75 14.40 -7.44 -31.36
CA VAL A 75 15.00 -8.66 -31.93
C VAL A 75 16.34 -8.40 -32.62
N SER A 76 16.46 -7.32 -33.40
CA SER A 76 17.70 -7.01 -34.12
C SER A 76 18.85 -6.57 -33.21
N GLY A 77 18.57 -6.13 -31.97
CA GLY A 77 19.58 -5.73 -31.00
C GLY A 77 19.77 -6.74 -29.86
N GLY A 78 18.94 -7.78 -29.78
CA GLY A 78 19.01 -8.79 -28.71
C GLY A 78 18.78 -8.21 -27.30
N VAL A 79 18.02 -7.12 -27.19
CA VAL A 79 17.78 -6.40 -25.91
C VAL A 79 16.30 -6.12 -25.69
N LEU A 80 15.90 -5.91 -24.44
CA LEU A 80 14.52 -5.59 -24.06
C LEU A 80 14.29 -4.07 -24.01
N ASN A 81 13.24 -3.59 -24.68
CA ASN A 81 12.85 -2.18 -24.66
C ASN A 81 11.97 -1.83 -23.45
N ALA A 82 11.07 -2.74 -23.07
CA ALA A 82 10.19 -2.56 -21.92
C ALA A 82 9.78 -3.89 -21.30
N THR A 83 9.40 -3.86 -20.03
CA THR A 83 8.82 -5.01 -19.30
C THR A 83 7.42 -4.64 -18.84
N VAL A 84 6.48 -5.57 -18.97
CA VAL A 84 5.06 -5.41 -18.62
C VAL A 84 4.71 -6.43 -17.55
N ILE A 85 4.30 -5.92 -16.40
CA ILE A 85 3.91 -6.69 -15.23
C ILE A 85 2.42 -6.41 -14.99
N PRO A 86 1.52 -7.38 -15.23
CA PRO A 86 0.12 -7.22 -14.90
C PRO A 86 -0.07 -7.29 -13.38
N LEU A 87 -0.84 -6.36 -12.84
CA LEU A 87 -1.11 -6.16 -11.42
C LEU A 87 -2.60 -6.32 -11.13
N LYS A 88 -2.91 -6.97 -10.00
CA LYS A 88 -4.24 -7.00 -9.39
C LYS A 88 -4.08 -6.91 -7.87
N VAL A 89 -5.15 -6.54 -7.18
CA VAL A 89 -5.23 -6.73 -5.72
C VAL A 89 -5.36 -8.24 -5.42
N ALA A 90 -4.72 -8.67 -4.33
CA ALA A 90 -4.86 -10.01 -3.80
C ALA A 90 -6.34 -10.39 -3.58
N GLY A 91 -6.65 -11.68 -3.67
CA GLY A 91 -8.04 -12.15 -3.51
C GLY A 91 -8.62 -11.81 -2.14
N GLY A 92 -9.54 -10.84 -2.09
CA GLY A 92 -10.17 -10.38 -0.84
C GLY A 92 -9.36 -9.31 -0.09
N GLY A 93 -8.32 -8.75 -0.71
CA GLY A 93 -7.63 -7.56 -0.21
C GLY A 93 -8.42 -6.27 -0.46
N ASP A 94 -8.11 -5.23 0.30
CA ASP A 94 -8.69 -3.91 0.10
C ASP A 94 -8.02 -3.17 -1.07
N ALA A 95 -8.67 -2.09 -1.51
CA ALA A 95 -8.19 -1.28 -2.61
C ALA A 95 -6.85 -0.59 -2.26
N VAL A 96 -5.94 -0.53 -3.23
CA VAL A 96 -4.60 0.06 -3.01
C VAL A 96 -4.36 1.24 -3.92
N SER A 97 -3.88 2.35 -3.34
CA SER A 97 -3.51 3.52 -4.13
C SER A 97 -2.19 3.32 -4.87
N LEU A 98 -2.22 3.53 -6.18
CA LEU A 98 -1.05 3.56 -7.08
C LEU A 98 -0.70 5.00 -7.47
N ASP A 99 -1.14 5.98 -6.66
CA ASP A 99 -0.75 7.38 -6.88
C ASP A 99 0.76 7.56 -6.71
N PRO A 100 1.46 8.21 -7.65
CA PRO A 100 2.91 8.44 -7.59
C PRO A 100 3.39 9.29 -6.41
N THR A 101 2.49 9.90 -5.64
CA THR A 101 2.82 10.57 -4.38
C THR A 101 2.85 9.62 -3.17
N LEU A 102 2.25 8.44 -3.30
CA LEU A 102 2.07 7.47 -2.22
C LEU A 102 2.78 6.13 -2.48
N ALA A 103 2.89 5.74 -3.75
CA ALA A 103 3.54 4.51 -4.19
C ALA A 103 4.87 4.82 -4.88
N ASP A 104 5.87 4.01 -4.60
CA ASP A 104 7.19 4.09 -5.21
C ASP A 104 7.48 2.81 -5.98
N ILE A 105 8.12 2.94 -7.15
CA ILE A 105 8.52 1.78 -7.95
C ILE A 105 10.03 1.79 -8.12
N LYS A 106 10.67 0.75 -7.61
CA LYS A 106 12.12 0.55 -7.69
C LYS A 106 12.44 -0.43 -8.79
N TYR A 107 13.59 -0.23 -9.41
CA TYR A 107 14.09 -1.12 -10.44
C TYR A 107 15.55 -1.46 -10.19
N TYR A 108 15.84 -2.75 -10.24
CA TYR A 108 17.15 -3.34 -10.04
C TYR A 108 17.46 -4.26 -11.22
N SER A 109 18.66 -4.10 -11.73
CA SER A 109 19.31 -5.02 -12.67
C SER A 109 20.66 -5.45 -12.10
N ASN A 110 21.38 -6.32 -12.80
CA ASN A 110 22.72 -6.76 -12.41
C ASN A 110 23.69 -5.57 -12.21
N THR A 111 23.56 -4.55 -13.06
CA THR A 111 24.51 -3.42 -13.12
C THR A 111 23.92 -2.11 -12.59
N ILE A 112 22.60 -1.97 -12.63
CA ILE A 112 21.91 -0.68 -12.42
C ILE A 112 20.89 -0.81 -11.29
N ARG A 113 20.76 0.25 -10.50
CA ARG A 113 19.78 0.35 -9.41
C ARG A 113 19.15 1.72 -9.44
N TYR A 114 17.82 1.76 -9.48
CA TYR A 114 17.03 2.99 -9.35
C TYR A 114 16.03 2.83 -8.21
N ASP A 115 16.04 3.80 -7.31
CA ASP A 115 15.18 3.78 -6.13
C ASP A 115 13.74 4.17 -6.46
N ASN A 116 13.53 5.17 -7.32
CA ASN A 116 12.18 5.52 -7.78
C ASN A 116 12.19 5.89 -9.27
N ILE A 117 11.57 5.03 -10.08
CA ILE A 117 11.37 5.23 -11.53
C ILE A 117 9.94 5.70 -11.86
N TYR A 118 9.09 5.92 -10.84
CA TYR A 118 7.70 6.32 -11.00
C TYR A 118 7.53 7.83 -10.82
N LYS A 119 7.10 8.53 -11.88
CA LYS A 119 6.91 9.98 -11.85
C LYS A 119 5.43 10.35 -11.78
N SER A 120 5.14 11.59 -11.39
CA SER A 120 3.77 12.10 -11.22
C SER A 120 2.87 11.95 -12.46
N ALA A 121 3.44 12.06 -13.67
CA ALA A 121 2.70 11.92 -14.93
C ALA A 121 2.53 10.47 -15.41
N CYS A 122 3.06 9.48 -14.67
CA CYS A 122 3.16 8.10 -15.13
C CYS A 122 1.99 7.21 -14.70
N VAL A 123 0.93 7.80 -14.13
CA VAL A 123 -0.32 7.11 -13.80
C VAL A 123 -1.39 7.47 -14.82
N LEU A 124 -1.90 6.48 -15.54
CA LEU A 124 -2.93 6.65 -16.56
C LEU A 124 -4.26 6.04 -16.08
N SER A 125 -4.97 6.80 -15.26
CA SER A 125 -6.25 6.40 -14.65
C SER A 125 -7.48 6.87 -15.40
N SER A 126 -7.34 7.74 -16.41
CA SER A 126 -8.47 8.40 -17.06
C SER A 126 -9.23 7.52 -18.05
N THR A 127 -8.58 6.51 -18.62
CA THR A 127 -9.18 5.58 -19.59
C THR A 127 -8.55 4.19 -19.46
N SER A 128 -9.23 3.17 -19.99
CA SER A 128 -8.68 1.81 -20.07
C SER A 128 -7.93 1.61 -21.39
N TYR A 129 -6.78 0.92 -21.34
CA TYR A 129 -5.98 0.60 -22.51
C TYR A 129 -5.85 -0.91 -22.67
N THR A 130 -6.22 -1.43 -23.84
CA THR A 130 -6.10 -2.86 -24.18
C THR A 130 -4.72 -3.21 -24.76
N THR A 131 -3.94 -2.22 -25.17
CA THR A 131 -2.60 -2.42 -25.75
C THR A 131 -1.57 -1.54 -25.07
N VAL A 132 -0.38 -2.10 -24.85
CA VAL A 132 0.76 -1.43 -24.20
C VAL A 132 1.19 -0.20 -25.00
N SER A 133 1.14 -0.27 -26.34
CA SER A 133 1.55 0.85 -27.20
C SER A 133 0.64 2.06 -27.08
N ALA A 134 -0.68 1.86 -27.01
CA ALA A 134 -1.63 2.96 -26.83
C ALA A 134 -1.47 3.63 -25.46
N ALA A 135 -1.28 2.82 -24.41
CA ALA A 135 -1.01 3.32 -23.06
C ALA A 135 0.27 4.16 -23.03
N VAL A 136 1.37 3.66 -23.61
CA VAL A 136 2.62 4.40 -23.66
C VAL A 136 2.50 5.68 -24.50
N ALA A 137 1.76 5.67 -25.61
CA ALA A 137 1.54 6.89 -26.40
C ALA A 137 0.81 7.97 -25.60
N ALA A 138 -0.17 7.57 -24.79
CA ALA A 138 -0.82 8.47 -23.84
C ALA A 138 0.14 8.95 -22.74
N ALA A 139 1.01 8.07 -22.23
CA ALA A 139 2.06 8.44 -21.26
C ALA A 139 3.06 9.47 -21.83
N VAL A 140 3.39 9.37 -23.12
CA VAL A 140 4.20 10.39 -23.83
C VAL A 140 3.47 11.73 -23.85
N THR A 141 2.17 11.71 -24.13
CA THR A 141 1.34 12.92 -24.18
C THR A 141 1.17 13.56 -22.80
N ALA A 142 1.08 12.73 -21.75
CA ALA A 142 1.05 13.15 -20.36
C ALA A 142 2.39 13.69 -19.85
N GLY A 143 3.49 13.48 -20.59
CA GLY A 143 4.84 13.92 -20.20
C GLY A 143 5.54 13.01 -19.19
N CYS A 144 5.10 11.76 -19.04
CA CYS A 144 5.85 10.76 -18.28
C CYS A 144 7.17 10.46 -19.01
N THR A 145 7.06 9.87 -20.20
CA THR A 145 8.19 9.48 -21.05
C THR A 145 8.26 10.38 -22.29
N ASP A 146 9.44 10.54 -22.88
CA ASP A 146 9.65 11.34 -24.10
C ASP A 146 9.39 10.54 -25.37
N HIS A 147 9.51 9.21 -25.32
CA HIS A 147 9.43 8.34 -26.48
C HIS A 147 8.66 7.05 -26.23
N ASN A 148 7.95 6.58 -27.27
CA ASN A 148 7.27 5.31 -27.24
C ASN A 148 8.19 4.18 -27.74
N ALA A 149 8.88 3.51 -26.81
CA ALA A 149 9.81 2.41 -27.12
C ALA A 149 9.14 1.04 -27.37
N VAL A 150 7.80 0.95 -27.33
CA VAL A 150 7.06 -0.32 -27.42
C VAL A 150 6.44 -0.60 -28.80
N ASN A 151 6.63 0.28 -29.79
CA ASN A 151 6.14 0.11 -31.18
C ASN A 151 7.00 -0.78 -32.09
N GLY A 152 7.87 -1.63 -31.55
CA GLY A 152 8.57 -2.68 -32.31
C GLY A 152 9.64 -2.21 -33.31
N THR A 153 9.85 -0.90 -33.49
CA THR A 153 10.97 -0.33 -34.26
C THR A 153 11.93 0.39 -33.32
N ALA A 154 13.22 0.07 -33.44
CA ALA A 154 14.32 0.41 -32.53
C ALA A 154 14.59 1.91 -32.27
N SER A 155 13.92 2.82 -32.96
CA SER A 155 14.33 4.21 -33.17
C SER A 155 14.89 4.91 -31.94
N VAL A 156 14.07 4.94 -30.88
CA VAL A 156 14.24 5.93 -29.83
C VAL A 156 13.90 5.31 -28.49
N ALA A 157 14.96 4.97 -27.74
CA ALA A 157 14.80 4.70 -26.31
C ALA A 157 14.42 6.01 -25.61
N PRO A 158 13.64 5.96 -24.53
CA PRO A 158 13.45 7.13 -23.70
C PRO A 158 14.79 7.60 -23.10
N THR A 159 14.90 8.87 -22.78
CA THR A 159 16.11 9.43 -22.13
C THR A 159 16.33 8.86 -20.72
N THR A 160 15.25 8.44 -20.06
CA THR A 160 15.26 7.94 -18.68
C THR A 160 14.47 6.66 -18.56
N THR A 161 14.93 5.76 -17.69
CA THR A 161 14.19 4.54 -17.33
C THR A 161 13.04 4.92 -16.41
N GLN A 162 11.82 4.51 -16.76
CA GLN A 162 10.62 4.95 -16.07
C GLN A 162 9.56 3.85 -16.00
N ALA A 163 8.78 3.86 -14.92
CA ALA A 163 7.60 3.03 -14.74
C ALA A 163 6.34 3.80 -15.14
N ILE A 164 5.44 3.15 -15.86
CA ILE A 164 4.13 3.65 -16.27
C ILE A 164 3.08 2.66 -15.77
N VAL A 165 2.06 3.14 -15.07
CA VAL A 165 0.92 2.34 -14.64
C VAL A 165 -0.30 2.76 -15.44
N TYR A 166 -1.00 1.80 -16.02
CA TYR A 166 -2.25 2.01 -16.72
C TYR A 166 -3.24 0.90 -16.41
N TRP A 167 -4.53 1.14 -16.61
CA TRP A 167 -5.58 0.15 -16.35
C TRP A 167 -6.02 -0.51 -17.65
N ASP A 168 -6.12 -1.83 -17.69
CA ASP A 168 -6.81 -2.57 -18.76
C ASP A 168 -8.29 -2.76 -18.43
N VAL A 169 -8.62 -2.92 -17.14
CA VAL A 169 -9.99 -2.94 -16.64
C VAL A 169 -10.12 -1.87 -15.55
N ASN A 170 -10.77 -0.77 -15.91
CA ASN A 170 -11.05 0.38 -15.04
C ASN A 170 -12.55 0.53 -14.84
N LYS A 171 -13.00 0.76 -13.59
CA LYS A 171 -14.41 0.93 -13.23
C LYS A 171 -14.76 2.35 -12.76
N ASN A 172 -13.81 3.09 -12.21
CA ASN A 172 -14.09 4.35 -11.50
C ASN A 172 -13.12 5.51 -11.81
N ASN A 173 -12.24 5.33 -12.79
CA ASN A 173 -11.34 6.34 -13.35
C ASN A 173 -10.48 7.07 -12.30
N ASN A 174 -9.95 6.33 -11.33
CA ASN A 174 -9.05 6.86 -10.31
C ASN A 174 -7.71 6.10 -10.30
N ALA A 175 -6.75 6.58 -9.50
CA ALA A 175 -5.44 5.94 -9.35
C ALA A 175 -5.42 4.84 -8.27
N ILE A 176 -6.59 4.34 -7.88
CA ILE A 176 -6.76 3.31 -6.86
C ILE A 176 -7.07 2.02 -7.60
N LEU A 177 -6.37 0.94 -7.25
CA LEU A 177 -6.65 -0.38 -7.78
C LEU A 177 -7.69 -1.05 -6.90
N ASP A 178 -8.91 -1.18 -7.41
CA ASP A 178 -10.02 -1.82 -6.71
C ASP A 178 -10.14 -3.33 -7.01
N GLN A 179 -10.95 -4.02 -6.22
CA GLN A 179 -11.22 -5.44 -6.45
C GLN A 179 -11.91 -5.66 -7.81
N GLY A 180 -11.29 -6.51 -8.62
CA GLY A 180 -11.77 -6.82 -9.97
C GLY A 180 -11.47 -5.73 -11.00
N GLU A 181 -10.61 -4.77 -10.68
CA GLU A 181 -9.84 -4.00 -11.65
C GLU A 181 -8.53 -4.71 -11.96
N HIS A 182 -8.00 -4.39 -13.13
CA HIS A 182 -6.70 -4.86 -13.58
C HIS A 182 -5.90 -3.66 -14.04
N ALA A 183 -4.64 -3.61 -13.58
CA ALA A 183 -3.67 -2.63 -14.00
C ALA A 183 -2.44 -3.32 -14.56
N ASN A 184 -1.68 -2.60 -15.37
CA ASN A 184 -0.44 -3.06 -15.93
C ASN A 184 0.65 -2.03 -15.62
N LEU A 185 1.75 -2.53 -15.06
CA LEU A 185 2.98 -1.78 -14.84
C LEU A 185 3.92 -2.03 -16.01
N VAL A 186 4.28 -0.97 -16.73
CA VAL A 186 5.26 -0.99 -17.81
C VAL A 186 6.52 -0.28 -17.35
N ILE A 187 7.64 -0.99 -17.36
CA ILE A 187 8.96 -0.38 -17.14
C ILE A 187 9.60 -0.19 -18.50
N GLN A 188 9.82 1.06 -18.91
CA GLN A 188 10.56 1.40 -20.12
C GLN A 188 12.01 1.68 -19.79
N TYR A 189 12.92 1.13 -20.60
CA TYR A 189 14.36 1.26 -20.37
C TYR A 189 14.96 2.32 -21.27
N LYS A 190 15.81 3.19 -20.70
CA LYS A 190 16.71 4.01 -21.52
C LYS A 190 17.70 3.11 -22.26
N SER A 191 18.29 3.62 -23.34
CA SER A 191 19.14 2.84 -24.25
C SER A 191 20.25 2.04 -23.55
N ALA A 192 20.91 2.63 -22.56
CA ALA A 192 22.00 2.00 -21.82
C ALA A 192 21.54 1.00 -20.73
N ASP A 193 20.27 1.03 -20.33
CA ASP A 193 19.74 0.18 -19.25
C ASP A 193 18.97 -1.02 -19.78
N ARG A 194 18.86 -1.17 -21.10
CA ARG A 194 18.10 -2.23 -21.74
C ARG A 194 18.66 -3.60 -21.34
N PRO A 195 17.89 -4.44 -20.63
CA PRO A 195 18.33 -5.76 -20.25
C PRO A 195 18.62 -6.63 -21.48
N SER A 196 19.72 -7.37 -21.43
CA SER A 196 20.11 -8.34 -22.45
C SER A 196 19.79 -9.77 -22.01
N GLN A 197 20.03 -10.75 -22.87
CA GLN A 197 19.83 -12.15 -22.53
C GLN A 197 20.62 -12.53 -21.26
N LEU A 198 20.01 -13.32 -20.37
CA LEU A 198 20.53 -13.74 -19.07
C LEU A 198 20.61 -12.65 -17.99
N ASP A 199 20.21 -11.40 -18.28
CA ASP A 199 20.11 -10.39 -17.23
C ASP A 199 18.92 -10.63 -16.31
N ASN A 200 19.10 -10.33 -15.03
CA ASN A 200 18.03 -10.38 -14.04
C ASN A 200 17.36 -9.01 -13.94
N ILE A 201 16.05 -8.99 -14.18
CA ILE A 201 15.17 -7.85 -13.98
C ILE A 201 14.47 -8.04 -12.64
N LYS A 202 14.66 -7.09 -11.73
CA LYS A 202 13.94 -7.03 -10.47
C LYS A 202 13.21 -5.69 -10.35
N ALA A 203 11.90 -5.76 -10.17
CA ALA A 203 11.05 -4.61 -9.92
C ALA A 203 10.40 -4.75 -8.54
N GLU A 204 10.37 -3.67 -7.78
CA GLU A 204 9.74 -3.63 -6.46
C GLU A 204 8.73 -2.49 -6.44
N VAL A 205 7.47 -2.82 -6.17
CA VAL A 205 6.38 -1.84 -6.02
C VAL A 205 6.10 -1.69 -4.54
N VAL A 206 6.44 -0.53 -3.99
CA VAL A 206 6.20 -0.16 -2.60
C VAL A 206 4.90 0.62 -2.53
N LEU A 207 4.01 0.20 -1.64
CA LEU A 207 2.67 0.72 -1.52
C LEU A 207 2.51 1.46 -0.18
N PRO A 208 1.58 2.42 -0.08
CA PRO A 208 1.32 3.13 1.17
C PRO A 208 0.64 2.25 2.22
N THR A 209 -0.12 1.25 1.76
CA THR A 209 -0.84 0.27 2.58
C THR A 209 -0.69 -1.09 1.92
N GLY A 210 -0.28 -2.06 2.72
CA GLY A 210 -0.13 -3.43 2.28
C GLY A 210 1.32 -3.87 2.05
N SER A 211 1.46 -5.12 1.61
CA SER A 211 2.79 -5.66 1.27
C SER A 211 3.30 -5.09 -0.04
N ALA A 212 4.58 -4.72 -0.06
CA ALA A 212 5.30 -4.44 -1.29
C ALA A 212 5.33 -5.69 -2.19
N LEU A 213 5.17 -5.49 -3.50
CA LEU A 213 5.29 -6.55 -4.50
C LEU A 213 6.70 -6.55 -5.07
N THR A 214 7.39 -7.68 -4.97
CA THR A 214 8.68 -7.89 -5.65
C THR A 214 8.50 -8.87 -6.80
N VAL A 215 8.93 -8.45 -7.99
CA VAL A 215 8.95 -9.29 -9.20
C VAL A 215 10.37 -9.42 -9.67
N GLU A 216 10.87 -10.65 -9.75
CA GLU A 216 12.19 -10.95 -10.29
C GLU A 216 12.06 -11.95 -11.44
N ARG A 217 12.65 -11.63 -12.59
CA ARG A 217 12.65 -12.44 -13.81
C ARG A 217 14.00 -12.38 -14.50
N GLN A 218 14.43 -13.51 -15.04
CA GLN A 218 15.61 -13.58 -15.89
C GLN A 218 15.19 -13.46 -17.35
N VAL A 219 15.91 -12.65 -18.13
CA VAL A 219 15.60 -12.43 -19.54
C VAL A 219 16.03 -13.65 -20.37
N PRO A 220 15.09 -14.33 -21.06
CA PRO A 220 15.43 -15.43 -21.96
C PRO A 220 15.97 -14.90 -23.30
N ALA A 221 16.27 -15.80 -24.23
CA ALA A 221 16.68 -15.41 -25.58
C ALA A 221 15.58 -14.58 -26.27
N ILE A 222 15.95 -13.39 -26.76
CA ILE A 222 15.01 -12.47 -27.40
C ILE A 222 14.90 -12.81 -28.88
N THR A 223 13.96 -13.70 -29.22
CA THR A 223 13.70 -14.13 -30.61
C THR A 223 12.45 -13.49 -31.23
N THR A 224 11.57 -12.93 -30.40
CA THR A 224 10.29 -12.35 -30.78
C THR A 224 10.13 -10.94 -30.19
N THR A 225 9.21 -10.15 -30.76
CA THR A 225 8.91 -8.79 -30.28
C THR A 225 8.21 -8.79 -28.92
N VAL A 226 7.44 -9.84 -28.63
CA VAL A 226 6.88 -10.10 -27.30
C VAL A 226 7.58 -11.33 -26.76
N VAL A 227 8.25 -11.16 -25.63
CA VAL A 227 9.02 -12.19 -24.94
C VAL A 227 8.27 -12.55 -23.67
N ASP A 228 8.06 -13.85 -23.44
CA ASP A 228 7.49 -14.33 -22.18
C ASP A 228 8.62 -14.40 -21.14
N LEU A 229 8.48 -13.68 -20.03
CA LEU A 229 9.46 -13.69 -18.94
C LEU A 229 9.05 -14.65 -17.82
N GLY A 230 7.82 -15.19 -17.83
CA GLY A 230 7.28 -16.08 -16.80
C GLY A 230 6.11 -15.50 -16.02
#